data_AF-A0AAV8YZC9-F1
#
_entry.id   AF-A0AAV8YZC9-F1
#
_cell.length_a   1.000
_cell.length_b   1.000
_cell.length_c   1.000
_cell.angle_alpha   90.00
_cell.angle_beta   90.00
_cell.angle_gamma   90.00
#
_symmetry.space_group_name_H-M   'P 1'
#
loop_
_entity.id
_entity.type
_entity.pdbx_description
1 polymer ?
#
loop_
_entity_poly.entity_id
_entity_poly.type
_entity_poly.pdbx_seq_one_letter_code
_entity_poly.pdbx_strand_id
1 'polypeptide(L)'
;MDSCDPVICQAVLSYNRFVVLRSFLNSEPLPNKVVEARPDTFSSRGIHFREDGLVLYLPQKVTQKGVKATYDIVLHRPTTETLHLIFSLYRTTDLEEAEVKFATFKDKLPIFIEVAKEMCNIHGLQKICDTLSEHPSWTLAHLAAHFALYDSFNDPRINCFLNSTDLDSGMSPLQVAITTQNLKTVQILVSANCSLEHLDYDGNSVFHYAASTTKEIVSVLSQGSPPRCLNARNKNGHTPLHMSCLADKPECVKALLLAGADVNIAATKADADNIVEPSYLGNFLQVHPNTFYLKDIKHGGTPLHWLECVVALLSRQANADLADKDGNRPIHLAVKGGNVSIVQALIIFGANLDILNNAGETARHLITEDQEPKILYYLYAVGAKRCSSNMEGCTDGCKFIGTYEGIPPPKILAAMDVASEKHKNKFPAKGRLLCLDGGGIKGLVLVQMLLELEKVFGKPINSCFDWLAGTSTGGILALGENNKLKVVNITRLTRALKSLTNISLIGIASGKTMKECLCLYFRLKEVTFVGKRPYSSESLENILKETFGTDTVMSDIKYPRVMVTGVLADRKPVELHLFRNYTSPNDILEVVHDSPYELPPPPEEQYVWEVGRATGAAPTYFR
;
A
#
# COMPACT_ATOMS: atom_id res chain seq x y z
N MET A 1 -13.89 16.25 11.19
CA MET A 1 -14.42 17.63 11.23
C MET A 1 -13.36 18.52 11.85
N ASP A 2 -13.38 19.79 11.47
CA ASP A 2 -12.66 20.93 12.07
C ASP A 2 -11.13 20.97 12.01
N SER A 3 -10.63 21.52 10.90
CA SER A 3 -9.56 22.53 10.88
C SER A 3 -9.49 23.24 9.52
N CYS A 4 -10.62 23.84 9.10
CA CYS A 4 -10.58 24.96 8.15
C CYS A 4 -10.41 26.26 8.94
N ASP A 5 -9.56 27.15 8.45
CA ASP A 5 -9.26 28.42 9.11
C ASP A 5 -10.53 29.31 9.17
N PRO A 6 -11.03 29.71 10.37
CA PRO A 6 -12.34 30.35 10.48
C PRO A 6 -12.46 31.69 9.75
N VAL A 7 -11.32 32.37 9.52
CA VAL A 7 -11.24 33.71 8.95
C VAL A 7 -11.60 33.72 7.45
N ILE A 8 -11.26 32.67 6.70
CA ILE A 8 -11.51 32.60 5.26
C ILE A 8 -12.98 32.23 4.98
N CYS A 9 -13.56 31.28 5.72
CA CYS A 9 -14.95 30.88 5.57
C CYS A 9 -15.96 32.01 5.92
N GLN A 10 -15.66 32.86 6.92
CA GLN A 10 -16.54 33.99 7.24
C GLN A 10 -16.53 35.10 6.18
N ALA A 11 -15.42 35.31 5.46
CA ALA A 11 -15.37 36.26 4.35
C ALA A 11 -16.25 35.82 3.16
N VAL A 12 -16.18 34.54 2.78
CA VAL A 12 -16.94 34.00 1.62
C VAL A 12 -18.45 33.89 1.90
N LEU A 13 -18.84 33.54 3.13
CA LEU A 13 -20.25 33.43 3.51
C LEU A 13 -20.92 34.80 3.75
N SER A 14 -20.18 35.82 4.17
CA SER A 14 -20.72 37.19 4.30
C SER A 14 -20.90 37.87 2.94
N TYR A 15 -20.02 37.62 1.97
CA TYR A 15 -20.17 38.12 0.60
C TYR A 15 -21.42 37.54 -0.10
N ASN A 16 -21.60 36.21 -0.07
CA ASN A 16 -22.73 35.55 -0.72
C ASN A 16 -24.10 35.93 -0.15
N ARG A 17 -24.19 36.27 1.14
CA ARG A 17 -25.46 36.72 1.75
C ARG A 17 -25.91 38.12 1.29
N PHE A 18 -24.99 38.96 0.81
CA PHE A 18 -25.31 40.29 0.27
C PHE A 18 -25.68 40.29 -1.23
N VAL A 19 -25.28 39.26 -1.98
CA VAL A 19 -25.48 39.19 -3.45
C VAL A 19 -26.88 38.71 -3.84
N VAL A 20 -27.49 37.79 -3.07
CA VAL A 20 -28.80 37.18 -3.42
C VAL A 20 -29.95 38.20 -3.49
N LEU A 21 -29.88 39.28 -2.71
CA LEU A 21 -30.92 40.32 -2.64
C LEU A 21 -30.85 41.41 -3.75
N ARG A 22 -29.86 41.38 -4.65
CA ARG A 22 -29.73 42.36 -5.76
C ARG A 22 -30.10 41.83 -7.14
N SER A 23 -30.63 40.62 -7.25
CA SER A 23 -30.84 39.91 -8.51
C SER A 23 -32.02 40.36 -9.39
N PHE A 24 -32.84 41.34 -8.95
CA PHE A 24 -34.14 41.63 -9.60
C PHE A 24 -34.24 42.90 -10.45
N LEU A 25 -33.25 43.81 -10.44
CA LEU A 25 -33.29 45.03 -11.26
C LEU A 25 -31.90 45.40 -11.81
N ASN A 26 -31.81 45.48 -13.15
CA ASN A 26 -30.63 45.82 -13.97
C ASN A 26 -29.44 44.83 -13.90
N SER A 27 -29.38 43.92 -14.88
CA SER A 27 -28.33 42.89 -14.99
C SER A 27 -27.10 43.36 -15.80
N GLU A 28 -26.16 44.05 -15.16
CA GLU A 28 -24.79 44.10 -15.68
C GLU A 28 -24.11 42.72 -15.48
N PRO A 29 -23.36 42.17 -16.46
CA PRO A 29 -22.70 40.88 -16.31
C PRO A 29 -21.50 40.99 -15.37
N LEU A 30 -21.41 40.04 -14.42
CA LEU A 30 -20.35 39.99 -13.39
C LEU A 30 -18.93 40.14 -13.98
N PRO A 31 -17.99 40.83 -13.28
CA PRO A 31 -16.62 41.07 -13.72
C PRO A 31 -15.89 39.86 -14.34
N ASN A 32 -15.91 38.72 -13.65
CA ASN A 32 -15.26 37.47 -14.08
C ASN A 32 -16.07 36.66 -15.11
N LYS A 33 -17.30 37.04 -15.44
CA LYS A 33 -18.16 36.22 -16.31
C LYS A 33 -17.83 36.47 -17.78
N VAL A 34 -17.40 35.42 -18.49
CA VAL A 34 -17.17 35.43 -19.94
C VAL A 34 -18.49 35.63 -20.68
N VAL A 35 -18.50 36.55 -21.66
CA VAL A 35 -19.68 36.90 -22.46
C VAL A 35 -19.28 37.06 -23.92
N GLU A 36 -20.03 36.44 -24.83
CA GLU A 36 -19.93 36.70 -26.28
C GLU A 36 -20.36 38.14 -26.58
N ALA A 37 -19.56 38.87 -27.33
CA ALA A 37 -19.81 40.27 -27.64
C ALA A 37 -19.72 40.55 -29.15
N ARG A 38 -20.21 41.72 -29.57
CA ARG A 38 -20.20 42.12 -30.99
C ARG A 38 -18.99 43.02 -31.29
N PRO A 39 -18.29 42.83 -32.43
CA PRO A 39 -17.15 43.68 -32.81
C PRO A 39 -17.47 45.19 -32.83
N ASP A 40 -18.69 45.55 -33.21
CA ASP A 40 -19.16 46.95 -33.25
C ASP A 40 -19.08 47.64 -31.87
N THR A 41 -19.30 46.90 -30.79
CA THR A 41 -19.29 47.41 -29.41
C THR A 41 -17.92 47.96 -28.99
N PHE A 42 -16.83 47.39 -29.53
CA PHE A 42 -15.46 47.80 -29.19
C PHE A 42 -14.82 48.70 -30.25
N SER A 43 -15.44 48.84 -31.43
CA SER A 43 -14.92 49.64 -32.54
C SER A 43 -14.78 51.14 -32.23
N SER A 44 -15.42 51.63 -31.16
CA SER A 44 -15.33 53.02 -30.68
C SER A 44 -14.50 53.21 -29.40
N ARG A 45 -13.91 52.14 -28.86
CA ARG A 45 -13.09 52.18 -27.64
C ARG A 45 -11.60 52.30 -27.97
N GLY A 46 -10.86 53.01 -27.13
CA GLY A 46 -9.40 53.06 -27.24
C GLY A 46 -8.78 51.72 -26.84
N ILE A 47 -7.65 51.37 -27.43
CA ILE A 47 -6.87 50.18 -27.06
C ILE A 47 -5.75 50.61 -26.11
N HIS A 48 -5.55 49.86 -25.02
CA HIS A 48 -4.41 50.04 -24.11
C HIS A 48 -3.27 49.10 -24.51
N PHE A 49 -3.53 47.79 -24.50
CA PHE A 49 -2.59 46.75 -24.92
C PHE A 49 -3.24 45.78 -25.93
N ARG A 50 -2.42 45.16 -26.78
CA ARG A 50 -2.84 44.18 -27.77
C ARG A 50 -1.71 43.21 -28.07
N GLU A 51 -1.99 41.91 -27.93
CA GLU A 51 -1.01 40.84 -28.07
C GLU A 51 -1.73 39.57 -28.56
N ASP A 52 -1.30 39.01 -29.69
CA ASP A 52 -1.76 37.73 -30.28
C ASP A 52 -3.26 37.40 -30.17
N GLY A 53 -4.11 38.40 -30.48
CA GLY A 53 -5.56 38.28 -30.50
C GLY A 53 -6.26 38.68 -29.19
N LEU A 54 -5.52 38.81 -28.08
CA LEU A 54 -6.02 39.40 -26.84
C LEU A 54 -5.87 40.94 -26.87
N VAL A 55 -6.89 41.66 -26.42
CA VAL A 55 -6.92 43.14 -26.42
C VAL A 55 -7.46 43.65 -25.09
N LEU A 56 -6.74 44.58 -24.46
CA LEU A 56 -7.23 45.37 -23.31
C LEU A 56 -7.78 46.70 -23.82
N TYR A 57 -9.09 46.91 -23.68
CA TYR A 57 -9.76 48.15 -24.08
C TYR A 57 -9.87 49.15 -22.93
N LEU A 58 -9.67 50.42 -23.27
CA LEU A 58 -9.92 51.57 -22.39
C LEU A 58 -11.43 51.78 -22.15
N PRO A 59 -11.80 52.43 -21.04
CA PRO A 59 -13.19 52.71 -20.71
C PRO A 59 -13.87 53.62 -21.73
N GLN A 60 -15.16 53.37 -21.98
CA GLN A 60 -15.92 54.08 -23.00
C GLN A 60 -16.21 55.53 -22.60
N LYS A 61 -15.84 56.48 -23.47
CA LYS A 61 -15.92 57.94 -23.20
C LYS A 61 -17.35 58.52 -23.09
N VAL A 62 -18.40 57.71 -23.26
CA VAL A 62 -19.80 58.16 -23.30
C VAL A 62 -20.64 57.35 -22.30
N THR A 63 -20.90 57.93 -21.15
CA THR A 63 -21.79 57.35 -20.13
C THR A 63 -23.25 57.65 -20.45
N GLN A 64 -24.00 56.67 -20.94
CA GLN A 64 -25.45 56.67 -20.70
C GLN A 64 -25.69 56.52 -19.19
N LYS A 65 -26.69 57.23 -18.65
CA LYS A 65 -26.91 57.37 -17.20
C LYS A 65 -27.01 56.01 -16.50
N GLY A 66 -25.97 55.64 -15.75
CA GLY A 66 -25.98 54.50 -14.81
C GLY A 66 -24.83 53.50 -14.99
N VAL A 67 -24.26 53.37 -16.19
CA VAL A 67 -23.21 52.37 -16.48
C VAL A 67 -21.85 52.90 -16.05
N LYS A 68 -21.12 52.13 -15.22
CA LYS A 68 -19.73 52.45 -14.85
C LYS A 68 -18.80 52.21 -16.05
N ALA A 69 -17.82 53.09 -16.23
CA ALA A 69 -16.83 52.93 -17.29
C ALA A 69 -15.80 51.86 -16.87
N THR A 70 -15.76 50.72 -17.57
CA THR A 70 -14.85 49.60 -17.31
C THR A 70 -13.76 49.45 -18.36
N TYR A 71 -12.59 49.00 -17.92
CA TYR A 71 -11.59 48.33 -18.74
C TYR A 71 -12.07 46.92 -19.05
N ASP A 72 -12.03 46.51 -20.31
CA ASP A 72 -12.50 45.19 -20.75
C ASP A 72 -11.36 44.43 -21.46
N ILE A 73 -11.06 43.22 -21.00
CA ILE A 73 -10.17 42.28 -21.68
C ILE A 73 -11.02 41.45 -22.66
N VAL A 74 -10.65 41.47 -23.94
CA VAL A 74 -11.41 40.86 -25.04
C VAL A 74 -10.50 39.97 -25.88
N LEU A 75 -10.95 38.74 -26.12
CA LEU A 75 -10.31 37.81 -27.05
C LEU A 75 -10.97 37.91 -28.42
N HIS A 76 -10.17 38.20 -29.44
CA HIS A 76 -10.57 38.29 -30.84
C HIS A 76 -10.14 37.06 -31.64
N ARG A 77 -11.03 36.59 -32.53
CA ARG A 77 -10.75 35.52 -33.52
C ARG A 77 -10.12 34.24 -32.91
N PRO A 78 -10.77 33.59 -31.92
CA PRO A 78 -10.23 32.40 -31.29
C PRO A 78 -10.38 31.15 -32.17
N THR A 79 -9.65 31.07 -33.29
CA THR A 79 -9.55 29.91 -34.19
C THR A 79 -10.86 29.31 -34.77
N THR A 80 -12.01 29.95 -34.60
CA THR A 80 -13.29 29.52 -35.21
C THR A 80 -13.40 29.95 -36.68
N GLU A 81 -14.01 29.11 -37.52
CA GLU A 81 -14.30 29.41 -38.94
C GLU A 81 -15.19 30.67 -39.11
N THR A 82 -15.96 31.01 -38.08
CA THR A 82 -16.74 32.24 -37.97
C THR A 82 -15.87 33.44 -37.58
N LEU A 83 -15.47 34.24 -38.58
CA LEU A 83 -14.56 35.40 -38.50
C LEU A 83 -14.97 36.56 -37.56
N HIS A 84 -16.11 36.47 -36.87
CA HIS A 84 -16.75 37.59 -36.16
C HIS A 84 -17.00 37.35 -34.66
N LEU A 85 -16.73 36.15 -34.14
CA LEU A 85 -16.89 35.88 -32.70
C LEU A 85 -15.77 36.53 -31.89
N ILE A 86 -16.16 37.28 -30.86
CA ILE A 86 -15.26 37.86 -29.86
C ILE A 86 -15.83 37.61 -28.46
N PHE A 87 -14.96 37.39 -27.48
CA PHE A 87 -15.37 37.11 -26.10
C PHE A 87 -14.81 38.16 -25.15
N SER A 88 -15.68 38.84 -24.42
CA SER A 88 -15.33 39.68 -23.28
C SER A 88 -15.05 38.77 -22.08
N LEU A 89 -13.79 38.67 -21.69
CA LEU A 89 -13.30 37.73 -20.67
C LEU A 89 -13.35 38.32 -19.26
N TYR A 90 -12.86 39.56 -19.10
CA TYR A 90 -12.81 40.26 -17.82
C TYR A 90 -13.21 41.73 -17.96
N ARG A 91 -13.80 42.29 -16.90
CA ARG A 91 -14.23 43.70 -16.83
C ARG A 91 -13.95 44.26 -15.44
N THR A 92 -13.24 45.37 -15.34
CA THR A 92 -13.00 46.07 -14.05
C THR A 92 -12.99 47.58 -14.22
N THR A 93 -13.15 48.33 -13.12
CA THR A 93 -12.99 49.79 -13.09
C THR A 93 -11.55 50.22 -12.76
N ASP A 94 -10.70 49.30 -12.33
CA ASP A 94 -9.30 49.58 -11.97
C ASP A 94 -8.34 49.23 -13.13
N LEU A 95 -7.30 50.05 -13.30
CA LEU A 95 -6.30 49.83 -14.35
C LEU A 95 -5.26 48.78 -13.93
N GLU A 96 -4.74 48.87 -12.71
CA GLU A 96 -3.66 47.98 -12.24
C GLU A 96 -4.14 46.52 -12.24
N GLU A 97 -5.36 46.25 -11.75
CA GLU A 97 -5.99 44.93 -11.82
C GLU A 97 -6.15 44.43 -13.27
N ALA A 98 -6.53 45.31 -14.21
CA ALA A 98 -6.72 44.94 -15.60
C ALA A 98 -5.39 44.60 -16.29
N GLU A 99 -4.31 45.33 -15.98
CA GLU A 99 -2.96 45.06 -16.49
C GLU A 99 -2.40 43.74 -15.96
N VAL A 100 -2.53 43.48 -14.65
CA VAL A 100 -2.09 42.22 -14.04
C VAL A 100 -2.81 41.02 -14.65
N LYS A 101 -4.14 41.07 -14.81
CA LYS A 101 -4.88 39.98 -15.45
C LYS A 101 -4.57 39.83 -16.95
N PHE A 102 -4.33 40.94 -17.66
CA PHE A 102 -3.90 40.88 -19.05
C PHE A 102 -2.53 40.20 -19.19
N ALA A 103 -1.58 40.49 -18.30
CA ALA A 103 -0.27 39.85 -18.24
C ALA A 103 -0.35 38.33 -18.00
N THR A 104 -1.27 37.86 -17.15
CA THR A 104 -1.48 36.42 -16.94
C THR A 104 -2.08 35.72 -18.16
N PHE A 105 -2.98 36.38 -18.90
CA PHE A 105 -3.69 35.77 -20.02
C PHE A 105 -2.90 35.81 -21.34
N LYS A 106 -2.15 36.88 -21.62
CA LYS A 106 -1.56 37.15 -22.95
C LYS A 106 -0.67 36.03 -23.48
N ASP A 107 0.21 35.47 -22.64
CA ASP A 107 1.22 34.48 -23.07
C ASP A 107 0.68 33.04 -23.08
N LYS A 108 -0.51 32.82 -22.50
CA LYS A 108 -1.05 31.49 -22.23
C LYS A 108 -2.34 31.21 -23.00
N LEU A 109 -3.30 32.13 -22.92
CA LEU A 109 -4.66 31.92 -23.38
C LEU A 109 -4.78 31.77 -24.91
N PRO A 110 -4.15 32.60 -25.76
CA PRO A 110 -4.23 32.44 -27.21
C PRO A 110 -3.65 31.10 -27.67
N ILE A 111 -2.42 30.78 -27.24
CA ILE A 111 -1.72 29.54 -27.61
C ILE A 111 -2.51 28.31 -27.15
N PHE A 112 -3.04 28.32 -25.92
CA PHE A 112 -3.81 27.20 -25.40
C PHE A 112 -5.08 26.92 -26.21
N ILE A 113 -5.78 27.97 -26.67
CA ILE A 113 -6.99 27.84 -27.47
C ILE A 113 -6.70 27.29 -28.87
N GLU A 114 -5.58 27.65 -29.48
CA GLU A 114 -5.18 27.08 -30.78
C GLU A 114 -4.99 25.56 -30.73
N VAL A 115 -4.42 25.06 -29.63
CA VAL A 115 -4.24 23.62 -29.38
C VAL A 115 -5.56 22.97 -28.97
N ALA A 116 -6.29 23.60 -28.05
CA ALA A 116 -7.50 23.06 -27.41
C ALA A 116 -8.79 23.65 -28.00
N LYS A 117 -8.97 23.55 -29.31
CA LYS A 117 -10.10 24.17 -30.04
C LYS A 117 -11.49 23.82 -29.48
N GLU A 118 -11.65 22.63 -28.91
CA GLU A 118 -12.90 22.20 -28.25
C GLU A 118 -13.29 23.04 -27.03
N MET A 119 -12.31 23.65 -26.34
CA MET A 119 -12.52 24.55 -25.22
C MET A 119 -12.90 25.98 -25.65
N CYS A 120 -12.89 26.29 -26.95
CA CYS A 120 -13.27 27.59 -27.51
C CYS A 120 -14.79 27.81 -27.53
N ASN A 121 -15.40 27.81 -26.35
CA ASN A 121 -16.81 28.14 -26.13
C ASN A 121 -16.95 28.92 -24.82
N ILE A 122 -18.08 29.59 -24.58
CA ILE A 122 -18.28 30.45 -23.40
C ILE A 122 -17.96 29.71 -22.08
N HIS A 123 -18.33 28.44 -21.97
CA HIS A 123 -18.11 27.64 -20.76
C HIS A 123 -16.66 27.15 -20.59
N GLY A 124 -16.01 26.75 -21.69
CA GLY A 124 -14.59 26.37 -21.69
C GLY A 124 -13.68 27.57 -21.41
N LEU A 125 -13.94 28.71 -22.05
CA LEU A 125 -13.22 29.98 -21.80
C LEU A 125 -13.42 30.47 -20.37
N GLN A 126 -14.64 30.37 -19.81
CA GLN A 126 -14.90 30.67 -18.40
C GLN A 126 -13.99 29.84 -17.49
N LYS A 127 -14.00 28.52 -17.65
CA LYS A 127 -13.15 27.61 -16.87
C LYS A 127 -11.66 27.96 -16.98
N ILE A 128 -11.15 28.21 -18.20
CA ILE A 128 -9.74 28.57 -18.38
C ILE A 128 -9.40 29.89 -17.69
N CYS A 129 -10.28 30.91 -17.79
CA CYS A 129 -10.07 32.21 -17.12
C CYS A 129 -10.14 32.09 -15.59
N ASP A 130 -11.03 31.26 -15.06
CA ASP A 130 -11.14 30.97 -13.62
C ASP A 130 -9.88 30.25 -13.13
N THR A 131 -9.47 29.15 -13.78
CA THR A 131 -8.25 28.40 -13.44
C THR A 131 -6.98 29.24 -13.57
N LEU A 132 -6.85 30.11 -14.58
CA LEU A 132 -5.74 31.06 -14.70
C LEU A 132 -5.77 32.18 -13.65
N SER A 133 -6.93 32.48 -13.08
CA SER A 133 -7.06 33.43 -11.96
C SER A 133 -6.69 32.79 -10.62
N GLU A 134 -6.98 31.50 -10.44
CA GLU A 134 -6.61 30.71 -9.25
C GLU A 134 -5.13 30.30 -9.28
N HIS A 135 -4.58 30.01 -10.46
CA HIS A 135 -3.23 29.52 -10.67
C HIS A 135 -2.50 30.31 -11.78
N PRO A 136 -2.11 31.57 -11.53
CA PRO A 136 -1.52 32.47 -12.53
C PRO A 136 -0.15 31.99 -13.04
N SER A 137 0.53 31.14 -12.28
CA SER A 137 1.85 30.56 -12.50
C SER A 137 1.85 29.35 -13.44
N TRP A 138 0.74 28.61 -13.57
CA TRP A 138 0.65 27.36 -14.35
C TRP A 138 1.05 27.48 -15.82
N THR A 139 1.83 26.51 -16.32
CA THR A 139 2.22 26.42 -17.74
C THR A 139 1.13 25.76 -18.60
N LEU A 140 1.28 25.81 -19.94
CA LEU A 140 0.35 25.15 -20.87
C LEU A 140 0.17 23.65 -20.58
N ALA A 141 1.22 22.97 -20.12
CA ALA A 141 1.16 21.56 -19.74
C ALA A 141 0.35 21.32 -18.45
N HIS A 142 0.40 22.24 -17.47
CA HIS A 142 -0.43 22.16 -16.27
C HIS A 142 -1.92 22.32 -16.62
N LEU A 143 -2.26 23.28 -17.49
CA LEU A 143 -3.64 23.47 -17.98
C LEU A 143 -4.13 22.25 -18.79
N ALA A 144 -3.29 21.71 -19.68
CA ALA A 144 -3.60 20.50 -20.44
C ALA A 144 -3.85 19.27 -19.53
N ALA A 145 -3.05 19.14 -18.47
CA ALA A 145 -3.21 18.10 -17.47
C ALA A 145 -4.51 18.26 -16.67
N HIS A 146 -4.79 19.48 -16.19
CA HIS A 146 -5.98 19.80 -15.39
C HIS A 146 -7.28 19.59 -16.16
N PHE A 147 -7.36 20.04 -17.42
CA PHE A 147 -8.53 19.85 -18.27
C PHE A 147 -8.59 18.49 -18.98
N ALA A 148 -7.60 17.61 -18.75
CA ALA A 148 -7.49 16.28 -19.34
C ALA A 148 -7.53 16.25 -20.88
N LEU A 149 -6.80 17.18 -21.50
CA LEU A 149 -6.76 17.36 -22.95
C LEU A 149 -5.73 16.40 -23.58
N TYR A 150 -6.12 15.14 -23.71
CA TYR A 150 -5.26 14.02 -24.12
C TYR A 150 -4.42 14.30 -25.37
N ASP A 151 -5.03 14.83 -26.43
CA ASP A 151 -4.39 15.01 -27.72
C ASP A 151 -3.42 16.21 -27.76
N SER A 152 -3.57 17.14 -26.81
CA SER A 152 -2.79 18.37 -26.73
C SER A 152 -1.31 18.13 -26.39
N PHE A 153 -0.98 17.02 -25.73
CA PHE A 153 0.40 16.63 -25.39
C PHE A 153 1.24 16.20 -26.60
N ASN A 154 0.62 16.00 -27.77
CA ASN A 154 1.31 15.79 -29.03
C ASN A 154 1.84 17.10 -29.65
N ASP A 155 1.33 18.27 -29.23
CA ASP A 155 1.81 19.56 -29.73
C ASP A 155 3.18 19.90 -29.10
N PRO A 156 4.23 20.18 -29.89
CA PRO A 156 5.55 20.55 -29.36
C PRO A 156 5.54 21.71 -28.36
N ARG A 157 4.58 22.65 -28.48
CA ARG A 157 4.42 23.83 -27.61
C ARG A 157 3.93 23.49 -26.21
N ILE A 158 3.33 22.32 -26.02
CA ILE A 158 2.94 21.79 -24.71
C ILE A 158 3.96 20.74 -24.24
N ASN A 159 4.45 19.91 -25.16
CA ASN A 159 5.40 18.85 -24.88
C ASN A 159 6.71 19.38 -24.22
N CYS A 160 7.21 20.55 -24.67
CA CYS A 160 8.38 21.19 -24.07
C CYS A 160 8.22 21.57 -22.58
N PHE A 161 6.99 21.63 -22.06
CA PHE A 161 6.68 21.95 -20.66
C PHE A 161 6.27 20.73 -19.81
N LEU A 162 6.39 19.49 -20.32
CA LEU A 162 5.98 18.27 -19.59
C LEU A 162 6.60 18.12 -18.19
N ASN A 163 7.87 18.51 -18.05
CA ASN A 163 8.62 18.49 -16.79
C ASN A 163 8.80 19.89 -16.18
N SER A 164 8.00 20.88 -16.62
CA SER A 164 8.01 22.21 -16.00
C SER A 164 7.46 22.15 -14.58
N THR A 165 7.94 23.04 -13.71
CA THR A 165 7.47 23.16 -12.34
C THR A 165 6.63 24.42 -12.19
N ASP A 166 5.50 24.31 -11.51
CA ASP A 166 4.74 25.45 -11.04
C ASP A 166 5.58 26.32 -10.09
N LEU A 167 5.47 27.64 -10.21
CA LEU A 167 6.30 28.56 -9.44
C LEU A 167 5.85 28.70 -7.98
N ASP A 168 4.55 28.53 -7.70
CA ASP A 168 3.97 28.75 -6.37
C ASP A 168 3.94 27.47 -5.51
N SER A 169 3.57 26.33 -6.11
CA SER A 169 3.49 25.05 -5.42
C SER A 169 4.69 24.12 -5.65
N GLY A 170 5.47 24.35 -6.71
CA GLY A 170 6.48 23.40 -7.18
C GLY A 170 5.89 22.15 -7.84
N MET A 171 4.57 22.05 -8.06
CA MET A 171 3.95 20.91 -8.76
C MET A 171 4.46 20.75 -10.19
N SER A 172 4.35 19.54 -10.72
CA SER A 172 4.51 19.20 -12.14
C SER A 172 3.16 18.91 -12.82
N PRO A 173 3.07 18.97 -14.16
CA PRO A 173 1.87 18.58 -14.90
C PRO A 173 1.37 17.18 -14.57
N LEU A 174 2.28 16.22 -14.32
CA LEU A 174 1.89 14.87 -13.89
C LEU A 174 1.23 14.86 -12.50
N GLN A 175 1.75 15.61 -11.53
CA GLN A 175 1.11 15.70 -10.22
C GLN A 175 -0.29 16.34 -10.32
N VAL A 176 -0.49 17.33 -11.20
CA VAL A 176 -1.82 17.89 -11.49
C VAL A 176 -2.76 16.89 -12.19
N ALA A 177 -2.25 16.05 -13.10
CA ALA A 177 -3.04 14.96 -13.69
C ALA A 177 -3.46 13.89 -12.65
N ILE A 178 -2.62 13.67 -11.63
CA ILE A 178 -2.90 12.75 -10.53
C ILE A 178 -3.95 13.35 -9.58
N THR A 179 -3.84 14.62 -9.16
CA THR A 179 -4.80 15.25 -8.26
C THR A 179 -6.21 15.38 -8.87
N THR A 180 -6.29 15.60 -10.18
CA THR A 180 -7.56 15.55 -10.95
C THR A 180 -8.08 14.13 -11.20
N GLN A 181 -7.35 13.09 -10.78
CA GLN A 181 -7.69 11.67 -10.85
C GLN A 181 -7.97 11.14 -12.27
N ASN A 182 -7.43 11.80 -13.30
CA ASN A 182 -7.64 11.35 -14.68
C ASN A 182 -6.60 10.30 -15.09
N LEU A 183 -6.99 9.03 -14.95
CA LEU A 183 -6.17 7.87 -15.31
C LEU A 183 -5.65 7.92 -16.75
N LYS A 184 -6.44 8.39 -17.72
CA LYS A 184 -6.04 8.43 -19.14
C LYS A 184 -4.99 9.52 -19.38
N THR A 185 -5.12 10.68 -18.75
CA THR A 185 -4.08 11.73 -18.78
C THR A 185 -2.78 11.23 -18.17
N VAL A 186 -2.86 10.57 -16.99
CA VAL A 186 -1.69 9.98 -16.33
C VAL A 186 -0.99 8.94 -17.23
N GLN A 187 -1.74 8.05 -17.88
CA GLN A 187 -1.18 7.07 -18.81
C GLN A 187 -0.45 7.70 -20.00
N ILE A 188 -0.98 8.79 -20.57
CA ILE A 188 -0.37 9.50 -21.70
C ILE A 188 0.88 10.27 -21.26
N LEU A 189 0.87 10.89 -20.07
CA LEU A 189 2.05 11.55 -19.53
C LEU A 189 3.18 10.55 -19.22
N VAL A 190 2.84 9.39 -18.64
CA VAL A 190 3.80 8.32 -18.38
C VAL A 190 4.35 7.72 -19.68
N SER A 191 3.53 7.51 -20.72
CA SER A 191 4.02 7.04 -22.03
C SER A 191 4.83 8.09 -22.79
N ALA A 192 4.62 9.38 -22.53
CA ALA A 192 5.46 10.49 -22.98
C ALA A 192 6.79 10.61 -22.19
N ASN A 193 7.11 9.66 -21.30
CA ASN A 193 8.36 9.56 -20.55
C ASN A 193 8.67 10.80 -19.68
N CYS A 194 7.64 11.36 -19.02
CA CYS A 194 7.80 12.43 -18.03
C CYS A 194 8.52 11.96 -16.76
N SER A 195 9.09 12.90 -16.01
CA SER A 195 9.87 12.60 -14.80
C SER A 195 8.96 12.18 -13.64
N LEU A 196 9.21 10.98 -13.10
CA LEU A 196 8.53 10.44 -11.91
C LEU A 196 9.26 10.78 -10.60
N GLU A 197 10.46 11.34 -10.68
CA GLU A 197 11.31 11.65 -9.52
C GLU A 197 11.08 13.07 -8.97
N HIS A 198 10.27 13.87 -9.66
CA HIS A 198 9.99 15.26 -9.29
C HIS A 198 9.30 15.36 -7.92
N LEU A 199 9.69 16.38 -7.14
CA LEU A 199 9.17 16.70 -5.81
C LEU A 199 8.65 18.14 -5.81
N ASP A 200 7.47 18.34 -5.23
CA ASP A 200 6.93 19.69 -4.98
C ASP A 200 7.67 20.41 -3.83
N TYR A 201 7.24 21.63 -3.49
CA TYR A 201 7.83 22.35 -2.36
C TYR A 201 7.53 21.72 -0.99
N ASP A 202 6.59 20.78 -0.87
CA ASP A 202 6.32 20.01 0.34
C ASP A 202 7.10 18.68 0.38
N GLY A 203 7.90 18.36 -0.64
CA GLY A 203 8.64 17.10 -0.77
C GLY A 203 7.78 15.90 -1.18
N ASN A 204 6.56 16.11 -1.67
CA ASN A 204 5.66 15.09 -2.19
C ASN A 204 6.12 14.62 -3.57
N SER A 205 6.42 13.33 -3.69
CA SER A 205 6.58 12.64 -4.99
C SER A 205 5.23 12.36 -5.65
N VAL A 206 5.25 11.94 -6.92
CA VAL A 206 4.05 11.46 -7.65
C VAL A 206 3.27 10.38 -6.87
N PHE A 207 3.95 9.54 -6.09
CA PHE A 207 3.31 8.51 -5.26
C PHE A 207 2.58 9.09 -4.03
N HIS A 208 3.04 10.22 -3.46
CA HIS A 208 2.34 10.88 -2.34
C HIS A 208 0.98 11.41 -2.80
N TYR A 209 0.90 11.94 -4.02
CA TYR A 209 -0.37 12.33 -4.63
C TYR A 209 -1.21 11.12 -5.02
N ALA A 210 -0.62 10.10 -5.66
CA ALA A 210 -1.36 8.91 -6.08
C ALA A 210 -2.00 8.17 -4.88
N ALA A 211 -1.33 8.18 -3.72
CA ALA A 211 -1.79 7.56 -2.49
C ALA A 211 -3.19 8.01 -2.02
N SER A 212 -3.60 9.25 -2.28
CA SER A 212 -4.93 9.77 -1.90
C SER A 212 -6.02 9.58 -2.98
N THR A 213 -5.68 8.94 -4.10
CA THR A 213 -6.54 8.84 -5.30
C THR A 213 -7.13 7.43 -5.50
N THR A 214 -6.73 6.72 -6.56
CA THR A 214 -7.21 5.38 -6.94
C THR A 214 -6.07 4.40 -7.15
N LYS A 215 -6.35 3.09 -6.94
CA LYS A 215 -5.35 2.02 -7.10
C LYS A 215 -4.83 1.89 -8.54
N GLU A 216 -5.64 2.27 -9.52
CA GLU A 216 -5.29 2.22 -10.95
C GLU A 216 -4.15 3.20 -11.26
N ILE A 217 -4.20 4.42 -10.71
CA ILE A 217 -3.15 5.44 -10.87
C ILE A 217 -1.85 4.94 -10.23
N VAL A 218 -1.92 4.41 -9.00
CA VAL A 218 -0.76 3.79 -8.33
C VAL A 218 -0.17 2.68 -9.20
N SER A 219 -1.02 1.80 -9.75
CA SER A 219 -0.59 0.66 -10.58
C SER A 219 0.11 1.09 -11.87
N VAL A 220 -0.38 2.14 -12.54
CA VAL A 220 0.27 2.70 -13.75
C VAL A 220 1.64 3.27 -13.41
N LEU A 221 1.76 4.07 -12.35
CA LEU A 221 3.04 4.65 -11.93
C LEU A 221 4.06 3.57 -11.54
N SER A 222 3.60 2.46 -10.92
CA SER A 222 4.45 1.36 -10.50
C SER A 222 5.01 0.49 -11.64
N GLN A 223 4.50 0.58 -12.87
CA GLN A 223 4.96 -0.26 -13.99
C GLN A 223 6.33 0.13 -14.56
N GLY A 224 6.86 1.31 -14.22
CA GLY A 224 8.17 1.78 -14.68
C GLY A 224 8.97 2.60 -13.65
N SER A 225 8.51 2.72 -12.41
CA SER A 225 9.18 3.55 -11.39
C SER A 225 10.31 2.82 -10.65
N PRO A 226 11.44 3.49 -10.35
CA PRO A 226 12.41 2.98 -9.38
C PRO A 226 11.80 2.94 -7.97
N PRO A 227 12.17 1.96 -7.12
CA PRO A 227 11.56 1.73 -5.79
C PRO A 227 11.83 2.86 -4.76
N ARG A 228 12.65 3.85 -5.13
CA ARG A 228 13.01 5.00 -4.31
C ARG A 228 11.81 5.92 -4.02
N CYS A 229 10.99 6.20 -5.03
CA CYS A 229 9.90 7.17 -4.93
C CYS A 229 8.69 6.67 -4.11
N LEU A 230 8.57 5.35 -3.93
CA LEU A 230 7.57 4.70 -3.06
C LEU A 230 7.84 4.89 -1.57
N ASN A 231 9.12 5.02 -1.19
CA ASN A 231 9.58 4.99 0.20
C ASN A 231 10.17 6.33 0.66
N ALA A 232 10.21 7.33 -0.23
CA ALA A 232 10.56 8.71 0.11
C ALA A 232 9.62 9.28 1.17
N ARG A 233 10.14 10.14 2.05
CA ARG A 233 9.35 10.94 2.98
C ARG A 233 9.21 12.37 2.46
N ASN A 234 8.01 12.94 2.54
CA ASN A 234 7.79 14.38 2.34
C ASN A 234 8.28 15.20 3.56
N LYS A 235 8.18 16.54 3.50
CA LYS A 235 8.56 17.44 4.61
C LYS A 235 7.76 17.20 5.90
N ASN A 236 6.56 16.65 5.79
CA ASN A 236 5.76 16.21 6.94
C ASN A 236 6.21 14.85 7.53
N GLY A 237 7.29 14.27 7.00
CA GLY A 237 7.84 12.98 7.41
C GLY A 237 6.98 11.77 7.04
N HIS A 238 5.94 11.96 6.22
CA HIS A 238 5.05 10.92 5.73
C HIS A 238 5.58 10.31 4.44
N THR A 239 5.33 9.02 4.23
CA THR A 239 5.58 8.32 2.95
C THR A 239 4.27 8.22 2.16
N PRO A 240 4.29 7.85 0.86
CA PRO A 240 3.08 7.51 0.11
C PRO A 240 2.15 6.54 0.85
N LEU A 241 2.71 5.52 1.51
CA LEU A 241 1.94 4.55 2.28
C LEU A 241 1.22 5.23 3.46
N HIS A 242 1.89 6.10 4.21
CA HIS A 242 1.25 6.91 5.26
C HIS A 242 0.14 7.82 4.68
N MET A 243 0.38 8.47 3.54
CA MET A 243 -0.62 9.33 2.88
C MET A 243 -1.88 8.55 2.48
N SER A 244 -1.75 7.30 2.00
CA SER A 244 -2.91 6.47 1.65
C SER A 244 -3.74 6.05 2.87
N CYS A 245 -3.11 5.90 4.03
CA CYS A 245 -3.80 5.65 5.29
C CYS A 245 -4.48 6.94 5.82
N LEU A 246 -3.81 8.10 5.72
CA LEU A 246 -4.38 9.39 6.11
C LEU A 246 -5.60 9.80 5.24
N ALA A 247 -5.61 9.38 3.97
CA ALA A 247 -6.69 9.64 3.02
C ALA A 247 -7.82 8.58 3.05
N ASP A 248 -7.73 7.59 3.93
CA ASP A 248 -8.67 6.47 4.05
C ASP A 248 -8.89 5.69 2.73
N LYS A 249 -7.76 5.26 2.10
CA LYS A 249 -7.74 4.57 0.80
C LYS A 249 -7.15 3.15 0.90
N PRO A 250 -7.90 2.15 1.41
CA PRO A 250 -7.39 0.80 1.58
C PRO A 250 -7.00 0.11 0.26
N GLU A 251 -7.60 0.49 -0.88
CA GLU A 251 -7.21 0.05 -2.22
C GLU A 251 -5.84 0.59 -2.63
N CYS A 252 -5.55 1.86 -2.33
CA CYS A 252 -4.24 2.48 -2.61
C CYS A 252 -3.15 1.89 -1.70
N VAL A 253 -3.47 1.63 -0.42
CA VAL A 253 -2.59 0.87 0.49
C VAL A 253 -2.22 -0.47 -0.16
N LYS A 254 -3.20 -1.29 -0.56
CA LYS A 254 -2.94 -2.59 -1.22
C LYS A 254 -2.11 -2.46 -2.50
N ALA A 255 -2.34 -1.42 -3.32
CA ALA A 255 -1.58 -1.19 -4.54
C ALA A 255 -0.11 -0.80 -4.26
N LEU A 256 0.14 0.14 -3.34
CA LEU A 256 1.49 0.52 -2.90
C LEU A 256 2.25 -0.67 -2.31
N LEU A 257 1.55 -1.52 -1.55
CA LEU A 257 2.10 -2.76 -0.99
C LEU A 257 2.39 -3.85 -2.03
N LEU A 258 1.65 -3.89 -3.14
CA LEU A 258 1.97 -4.76 -4.28
C LEU A 258 3.16 -4.23 -5.08
N ALA A 259 3.32 -2.91 -5.13
CA ALA A 259 4.44 -2.23 -5.77
C ALA A 259 5.73 -2.18 -4.94
N GLY A 260 5.73 -2.73 -3.72
CA GLY A 260 6.95 -2.87 -2.88
C GLY A 260 7.19 -1.75 -1.86
N ALA A 261 6.15 -1.02 -1.42
CA ALA A 261 6.27 -0.05 -0.33
C ALA A 261 6.68 -0.72 0.99
N ASP A 262 7.65 -0.14 1.69
CA ASP A 262 8.10 -0.63 2.99
C ASP A 262 7.13 -0.20 4.10
N VAL A 263 6.63 -1.20 4.82
CA VAL A 263 5.66 -1.11 5.91
C VAL A 263 6.26 -0.70 7.25
N ASN A 264 7.58 -0.76 7.40
CA ASN A 264 8.28 -0.52 8.66
C ASN A 264 8.89 0.88 8.76
N ILE A 265 8.83 1.68 7.69
CA ILE A 265 9.21 3.09 7.72
C ILE A 265 8.21 3.84 8.62
N ALA A 266 8.66 4.36 9.75
CA ALA A 266 7.85 5.21 10.62
C ALA A 266 7.73 6.64 10.06
N ALA A 267 6.60 7.31 10.31
CA ALA A 267 6.47 8.75 10.06
C ALA A 267 7.29 9.55 11.07
N THR A 268 8.10 10.50 10.59
CA THR A 268 8.87 11.43 11.43
C THR A 268 8.20 12.80 11.50
N LYS A 269 8.67 13.69 12.37
CA LYS A 269 8.41 15.13 12.25
C LYS A 269 9.62 15.79 11.59
N ALA A 270 9.40 16.88 10.85
CA ALA A 270 10.44 17.87 10.65
C ALA A 270 10.49 18.76 11.91
N ASP A 271 11.52 18.55 12.74
CA ASP A 271 11.90 19.55 13.74
C ASP A 271 12.81 20.57 13.06
N ALA A 272 12.54 21.87 13.26
CA ALA A 272 13.12 22.97 12.48
C ALA A 272 14.64 23.10 12.60
N ASP A 273 15.25 22.48 13.63
CA ASP A 273 16.69 22.55 13.91
C ASP A 273 17.51 21.42 13.26
N ASN A 274 16.87 20.47 12.56
CA ASN A 274 17.54 19.47 11.73
C ASN A 274 16.90 19.43 10.33
N ILE A 275 17.30 20.38 9.48
CA ILE A 275 17.05 20.34 8.04
C ILE A 275 17.85 19.16 7.47
N VAL A 276 17.24 17.97 7.49
CA VAL A 276 17.70 16.85 6.67
C VAL A 276 17.39 17.22 5.23
N GLU A 277 18.42 17.60 4.48
CA GLU A 277 18.29 17.78 3.02
C GLU A 277 17.63 16.55 2.39
N PRO A 278 16.82 16.70 1.33
CA PRO A 278 16.20 15.59 0.60
C PRO A 278 17.26 14.76 -0.15
N SER A 279 18.03 13.98 0.60
CA SER A 279 19.31 13.42 0.20
C SER A 279 19.21 11.97 -0.27
N TYR A 280 20.21 11.56 -1.06
CA TYR A 280 20.32 10.23 -1.62
C TYR A 280 20.99 9.25 -0.64
N LEU A 281 20.22 8.22 -0.26
CA LEU A 281 20.68 6.94 0.30
C LEU A 281 21.19 6.91 1.76
N GLY A 282 21.08 5.71 2.33
CA GLY A 282 21.22 5.35 3.75
C GLY A 282 22.35 5.97 4.55
N ASN A 283 21.99 6.46 5.75
CA ASN A 283 22.74 6.24 7.01
C ASN A 283 21.97 6.77 8.26
N PHE A 284 20.68 6.42 8.41
CA PHE A 284 19.86 6.80 9.59
C PHE A 284 19.26 5.60 10.33
N LEU A 285 20.08 4.56 10.54
CA LEU A 285 19.72 3.34 11.28
C LEU A 285 20.63 3.05 12.49
N GLN A 286 21.45 4.01 12.95
CA GLN A 286 22.46 3.73 13.99
C GLN A 286 22.69 4.79 15.07
N VAL A 287 22.01 5.94 15.05
CA VAL A 287 22.13 6.94 16.14
C VAL A 287 20.77 7.59 16.44
N HIS A 288 20.48 7.76 17.74
CA HIS A 288 19.28 8.38 18.36
C HIS A 288 18.03 7.49 18.51
N PRO A 289 17.87 6.82 19.66
CA PRO A 289 16.58 6.29 20.10
C PRO A 289 15.71 7.41 20.71
N ASN A 290 14.41 7.38 20.39
CA ASN A 290 13.28 8.02 21.10
C ASN A 290 13.28 9.56 21.25
N THR A 291 12.30 10.24 20.63
CA THR A 291 11.39 11.21 21.28
C THR A 291 10.28 11.65 20.31
N PHE A 292 9.05 11.83 20.81
CA PHE A 292 7.93 12.38 20.04
C PHE A 292 6.88 13.02 20.96
N TYR A 293 6.33 14.18 20.58
CA TYR A 293 5.32 14.92 21.35
C TYR A 293 4.05 15.30 20.54
N LEU A 294 3.11 15.99 21.21
CA LEU A 294 1.84 15.38 21.63
C LEU A 294 0.66 16.38 21.60
N LYS A 295 -0.07 16.42 20.46
CA LYS A 295 -1.42 16.96 20.20
C LYS A 295 -1.80 16.67 18.73
N ASP A 296 -3.06 16.28 18.51
CA ASP A 296 -3.69 15.89 17.23
C ASP A 296 -3.42 14.44 16.76
N ILE A 297 -4.19 13.95 15.79
CA ILE A 297 -4.46 12.52 15.60
C ILE A 297 -3.64 11.76 14.50
N LYS A 298 -3.10 12.33 13.42
CA LYS A 298 -1.86 13.13 13.32
C LYS A 298 -0.64 12.64 14.15
N HIS A 299 -0.62 11.40 14.69
CA HIS A 299 0.42 10.92 15.62
C HIS A 299 1.15 9.62 15.26
N GLY A 300 1.97 9.68 14.20
CA GLY A 300 3.28 9.02 14.19
C GLY A 300 3.35 7.50 14.44
N GLY A 301 2.33 6.75 14.05
CA GLY A 301 2.39 5.29 13.99
C GLY A 301 2.94 4.79 12.65
N THR A 302 3.40 3.54 12.60
CA THR A 302 3.61 2.84 11.33
C THR A 302 2.28 2.48 10.66
N PRO A 303 2.27 2.20 9.34
CA PRO A 303 1.10 1.74 8.57
C PRO A 303 0.22 0.70 9.27
N LEU A 304 0.81 -0.18 10.09
CA LEU A 304 0.16 -1.24 10.83
C LEU A 304 -0.88 -0.77 11.87
N HIS A 305 -0.86 0.49 12.28
CA HIS A 305 -1.79 1.03 13.27
C HIS A 305 -3.19 1.37 12.68
N TRP A 306 -3.38 1.29 11.35
CA TRP A 306 -4.64 1.64 10.70
C TRP A 306 -5.51 0.43 10.31
N LEU A 307 -6.80 0.54 10.63
CA LEU A 307 -7.67 -0.56 11.04
C LEU A 307 -7.96 -1.61 9.93
N GLU A 308 -8.15 -1.19 8.68
CA GLU A 308 -8.65 -2.11 7.62
C GLU A 308 -7.56 -2.83 6.80
N CYS A 309 -6.29 -2.44 6.93
CA CYS A 309 -5.19 -3.00 6.15
C CYS A 309 -4.28 -3.97 6.92
N VAL A 310 -4.55 -4.19 8.21
CA VAL A 310 -3.69 -4.91 9.16
C VAL A 310 -3.19 -6.26 8.62
N VAL A 311 -4.06 -7.12 8.07
CA VAL A 311 -3.65 -8.44 7.57
C VAL A 311 -2.71 -8.35 6.36
N ALA A 312 -2.96 -7.42 5.43
CA ALA A 312 -2.14 -7.22 4.22
C ALA A 312 -0.77 -6.58 4.51
N LEU A 313 -0.66 -5.87 5.64
CA LEU A 313 0.57 -5.31 6.18
C LEU A 313 1.37 -6.38 6.95
N LEU A 314 0.72 -7.13 7.84
CA LEU A 314 1.33 -8.23 8.58
C LEU A 314 1.81 -9.36 7.67
N SER A 315 1.07 -9.69 6.59
CA SER A 315 1.50 -10.67 5.58
C SER A 315 2.77 -10.24 4.83
N ARG A 316 3.09 -8.93 4.85
CA ARG A 316 4.35 -8.34 4.35
C ARG A 316 5.36 -8.06 5.45
N GLN A 317 5.28 -8.80 6.56
CA GLN A 317 6.22 -8.74 7.68
C GLN A 317 6.27 -7.38 8.41
N ALA A 318 5.16 -6.62 8.41
CA ALA A 318 5.05 -5.43 9.26
C ALA A 318 5.29 -5.81 10.74
N ASN A 319 6.10 -5.02 11.44
CA ASN A 319 6.44 -5.31 12.82
C ASN A 319 5.29 -4.96 13.78
N ALA A 320 4.59 -5.99 14.23
CA ALA A 320 3.48 -5.95 15.20
C ALA A 320 3.85 -5.43 16.61
N ASP A 321 5.14 -5.26 16.88
CA ASP A 321 5.72 -4.83 18.15
C ASP A 321 6.37 -3.44 18.09
N LEU A 322 6.07 -2.65 17.07
CA LEU A 322 6.40 -1.21 17.10
C LEU A 322 5.45 -0.50 18.06
N ALA A 323 6.00 0.39 18.88
CA ALA A 323 5.21 1.21 19.80
C ALA A 323 4.96 2.60 19.21
N ASP A 324 3.80 3.18 19.53
CA ASP A 324 3.53 4.59 19.32
C ASP A 324 4.19 5.48 20.39
N LYS A 325 3.87 6.77 20.36
CA LYS A 325 4.43 7.79 21.28
C LYS A 325 4.11 7.53 22.76
N ASP A 326 2.97 6.91 23.03
CA ASP A 326 2.49 6.58 24.37
C ASP A 326 2.97 5.18 24.79
N GLY A 327 3.84 4.53 24.00
CA GLY A 327 4.31 3.18 24.20
C GLY A 327 3.29 2.11 23.78
N ASN A 328 2.12 2.50 23.27
CA ASN A 328 1.08 1.57 22.86
C ASN A 328 1.51 0.85 21.58
N ARG A 329 1.50 -0.47 21.60
CA ARG A 329 1.65 -1.29 20.40
C ARG A 329 0.34 -1.35 19.64
N PRO A 330 0.32 -1.79 18.36
CA PRO A 330 -0.91 -2.09 17.64
C PRO A 330 -1.93 -2.90 18.46
N ILE A 331 -1.46 -3.82 19.32
CA ILE A 331 -2.33 -4.63 20.19
C ILE A 331 -3.00 -3.81 21.30
N HIS A 332 -2.31 -2.83 21.90
CA HIS A 332 -2.90 -1.92 22.89
C HIS A 332 -4.02 -1.08 22.25
N LEU A 333 -3.79 -0.53 21.05
CA LEU A 333 -4.80 0.24 20.33
C LEU A 333 -5.97 -0.63 19.86
N ALA A 334 -5.70 -1.84 19.38
CA ALA A 334 -6.73 -2.79 18.94
C ALA A 334 -7.65 -3.23 20.09
N VAL A 335 -7.08 -3.46 21.28
CA VAL A 335 -7.88 -3.72 22.49
C VAL A 335 -8.65 -2.47 22.90
N LYS A 336 -8.00 -1.30 23.04
CA LYS A 336 -8.65 -0.04 23.42
C LYS A 336 -9.83 0.34 22.49
N GLY A 337 -9.71 0.05 21.20
CA GLY A 337 -10.77 0.22 20.19
C GLY A 337 -11.80 -0.91 20.11
N GLY A 338 -11.70 -1.97 20.93
CA GLY A 338 -12.64 -3.09 20.96
C GLY A 338 -12.65 -3.97 19.71
N ASN A 339 -11.64 -3.88 18.82
CA ASN A 339 -11.68 -4.56 17.52
C ASN A 339 -11.14 -6.01 17.62
N VAL A 340 -12.07 -6.93 17.88
CA VAL A 340 -11.81 -8.38 18.01
C VAL A 340 -11.00 -8.94 16.84
N SER A 341 -11.33 -8.59 15.60
CA SER A 341 -10.71 -9.14 14.40
C SER A 341 -9.23 -8.76 14.29
N ILE A 342 -8.87 -7.56 14.76
CA ILE A 342 -7.49 -7.07 14.73
C ILE A 342 -6.69 -7.61 15.90
N VAL A 343 -7.30 -7.72 17.09
CA VAL A 343 -6.70 -8.45 18.21
C VAL A 343 -6.34 -9.88 17.79
N GLN A 344 -7.26 -10.59 17.11
CA GLN A 344 -6.99 -11.92 16.55
C GLN A 344 -5.86 -11.91 15.51
N ALA A 345 -5.85 -10.96 14.58
CA ALA A 345 -4.79 -10.86 13.57
C ALA A 345 -3.41 -10.64 14.22
N LEU A 346 -3.28 -9.69 15.13
CA LEU A 346 -2.03 -9.37 15.82
C LEU A 346 -1.53 -10.56 16.66
N ILE A 347 -2.43 -11.26 17.35
CA ILE A 347 -2.13 -12.53 18.03
C ILE A 347 -1.56 -13.58 17.06
N ILE A 348 -2.21 -13.79 15.91
CA ILE A 348 -1.78 -14.79 14.91
C ILE A 348 -0.38 -14.46 14.37
N PHE A 349 -0.10 -13.20 14.07
CA PHE A 349 1.20 -12.75 13.60
C PHE A 349 2.27 -12.57 14.70
N GLY A 350 1.95 -12.99 15.93
CA GLY A 350 2.90 -13.09 17.04
C GLY A 350 3.27 -11.77 17.71
N ALA A 351 2.34 -10.81 17.79
CA ALA A 351 2.51 -9.60 18.59
C ALA A 351 2.72 -9.95 20.08
N ASN A 352 3.65 -9.27 20.76
CA ASN A 352 3.91 -9.53 22.17
C ASN A 352 2.87 -8.82 23.07
N LEU A 353 2.09 -9.63 23.78
CA LEU A 353 0.94 -9.21 24.58
C LEU A 353 1.32 -8.65 25.97
N ASP A 354 2.52 -8.98 26.44
CA ASP A 354 2.99 -8.70 27.81
C ASP A 354 3.79 -7.38 27.94
N ILE A 355 4.12 -6.71 26.82
CA ILE A 355 4.93 -5.50 26.88
C ILE A 355 4.07 -4.31 27.34
N LEU A 356 4.65 -3.50 28.22
CA LEU A 356 4.00 -2.33 28.79
C LEU A 356 4.07 -1.13 27.83
N ASN A 357 3.03 -0.29 27.86
CA ASN A 357 3.09 1.06 27.31
C ASN A 357 3.79 2.02 28.30
N ASN A 358 3.86 3.32 27.98
CA ASN A 358 4.53 4.32 28.83
C ASN A 358 3.79 4.59 30.16
N ALA A 359 2.52 4.18 30.27
CA ALA A 359 1.76 4.21 31.52
C ALA A 359 1.96 2.95 32.39
N GLY A 360 2.74 1.97 31.93
CA GLY A 360 2.95 0.70 32.63
C GLY A 360 1.87 -0.35 32.37
N GLU A 361 1.01 -0.14 31.37
CA GLU A 361 -0.18 -0.95 31.09
C GLU A 361 0.12 -2.02 30.01
N THR A 362 -0.36 -3.25 30.22
CA THR A 362 -0.38 -4.28 29.16
C THR A 362 -1.59 -4.10 28.26
N ALA A 363 -1.62 -4.76 27.09
CA ALA A 363 -2.83 -4.84 26.29
C ALA A 363 -4.01 -5.50 27.05
N ARG A 364 -3.73 -6.41 28.01
CA ARG A 364 -4.75 -7.00 28.90
C ARG A 364 -5.29 -6.01 29.93
N HIS A 365 -4.52 -4.99 30.30
CA HIS A 365 -4.94 -3.95 31.25
C HIS A 365 -5.95 -2.98 30.65
N LEU A 366 -5.79 -2.64 29.37
CA LEU A 366 -6.65 -1.71 28.63
C LEU A 366 -8.07 -2.24 28.33
N ILE A 367 -8.42 -3.44 28.80
CA ILE A 367 -9.75 -4.02 28.62
C ILE A 367 -10.72 -3.36 29.62
N THR A 368 -11.68 -2.59 29.11
CA THR A 368 -12.76 -2.01 29.91
C THR A 368 -13.89 -3.02 30.15
N GLU A 369 -14.75 -2.77 31.14
CA GLU A 369 -15.88 -3.65 31.46
C GLU A 369 -16.96 -3.68 30.35
N ASP A 370 -17.02 -2.63 29.52
CA ASP A 370 -17.92 -2.51 28.36
C ASP A 370 -17.42 -3.25 27.10
N GLN A 371 -16.16 -3.70 27.07
CA GLN A 371 -15.58 -4.37 25.91
C GLN A 371 -15.99 -5.85 25.82
N GLU A 372 -15.97 -6.40 24.59
CA GLU A 372 -16.38 -7.79 24.37
C GLU A 372 -15.58 -8.78 25.23
N PRO A 373 -16.25 -9.65 26.04
CA PRO A 373 -15.60 -10.72 26.82
C PRO A 373 -14.76 -11.70 25.99
N LYS A 374 -14.94 -11.69 24.66
CA LYS A 374 -14.14 -12.46 23.70
C LYS A 374 -12.68 -11.97 23.64
N ILE A 375 -12.42 -10.67 23.74
CA ILE A 375 -11.06 -10.08 23.69
C ILE A 375 -10.23 -10.58 24.87
N LEU A 376 -10.79 -10.50 26.08
CA LEU A 376 -10.19 -11.05 27.29
C LEU A 376 -9.91 -12.55 27.14
N TYR A 377 -10.87 -13.31 26.63
CA TYR A 377 -10.69 -14.75 26.39
C TYR A 377 -9.55 -15.05 25.40
N TYR A 378 -9.46 -14.32 24.27
CA TYR A 378 -8.37 -14.55 23.31
C TYR A 378 -6.99 -14.23 23.90
N LEU A 379 -6.86 -13.11 24.63
CA LEU A 379 -5.60 -12.76 25.30
C LEU A 379 -5.22 -13.78 26.38
N TYR A 380 -6.19 -14.23 27.18
CA TYR A 380 -6.00 -15.30 28.17
C TYR A 380 -5.58 -16.62 27.52
N ALA A 381 -6.28 -17.08 26.48
CA ALA A 381 -6.03 -18.38 25.84
C ALA A 381 -4.65 -18.48 25.18
N VAL A 382 -4.03 -17.34 24.86
CA VAL A 382 -2.66 -17.24 24.30
C VAL A 382 -1.62 -17.02 25.42
N GLY A 383 -2.04 -16.89 26.68
CA GLY A 383 -1.17 -16.79 27.85
C GLY A 383 -0.76 -15.38 28.26
N ALA A 384 -1.46 -14.33 27.81
CA ALA A 384 -1.16 -12.94 28.21
C ALA A 384 -1.28 -12.77 29.74
N LYS A 385 -0.23 -12.23 30.36
CA LYS A 385 -0.12 -12.17 31.82
C LYS A 385 -1.10 -11.18 32.45
N ARG A 386 -1.57 -11.50 33.66
CA ARG A 386 -2.24 -10.55 34.56
C ARG A 386 -1.24 -9.51 35.05
N CYS A 387 -1.71 -8.32 35.41
CA CYS A 387 -0.83 -7.29 35.99
C CYS A 387 -0.28 -7.73 37.36
N SER A 388 0.83 -7.11 37.76
CA SER A 388 1.41 -7.28 39.11
C SER A 388 0.47 -6.79 40.21
N SER A 389 0.68 -7.29 41.44
CA SER A 389 -0.09 -6.90 42.65
C SER A 389 -0.19 -5.39 42.89
N ASN A 390 0.80 -4.62 42.42
CA ASN A 390 0.91 -3.19 42.69
C ASN A 390 0.24 -2.32 41.61
N MET A 391 -0.42 -2.94 40.60
CA MET A 391 -1.04 -2.21 39.51
C MET A 391 -2.50 -1.87 39.84
N GLU A 392 -2.76 -0.60 40.11
CA GLU A 392 -4.11 -0.06 40.32
C GLU A 392 -4.90 0.03 39.00
N GLY A 393 -6.20 0.32 39.06
CA GLY A 393 -7.06 0.50 37.86
C GLY A 393 -7.45 -0.78 37.11
N CYS A 394 -6.90 -1.96 37.44
CA CYS A 394 -7.18 -3.21 36.73
C CYS A 394 -8.67 -3.64 36.83
N THR A 395 -9.27 -4.02 35.69
CA THR A 395 -10.54 -4.79 35.65
C THR A 395 -10.34 -6.21 36.19
N ASP A 396 -11.42 -6.91 36.57
CA ASP A 396 -11.32 -8.27 37.18
C ASP A 396 -10.62 -9.29 36.26
N GLY A 397 -10.77 -9.12 34.95
CA GLY A 397 -10.04 -9.88 33.93
C GLY A 397 -8.51 -9.70 33.96
N CYS A 398 -8.00 -8.61 34.54
CA CYS A 398 -6.58 -8.25 34.55
C CYS A 398 -5.93 -8.23 35.96
N LYS A 399 -6.72 -8.04 37.04
CA LYS A 399 -6.23 -8.07 38.43
C LYS A 399 -5.40 -9.31 38.71
N PHE A 400 -4.31 -9.15 39.48
CA PHE A 400 -3.40 -10.23 39.88
C PHE A 400 -4.11 -11.44 40.52
N ILE A 401 -5.10 -11.17 41.38
CA ILE A 401 -5.90 -12.18 42.12
C ILE A 401 -7.27 -12.43 41.43
N GLY A 402 -7.53 -11.80 40.29
CA GLY A 402 -8.81 -11.95 39.58
C GLY A 402 -8.98 -13.37 39.02
N THR A 403 -10.22 -13.84 38.93
CA THR A 403 -10.55 -15.18 38.43
C THR A 403 -11.32 -15.15 37.12
N TYR A 404 -11.81 -13.99 36.67
CA TYR A 404 -12.49 -13.86 35.39
C TYR A 404 -11.52 -13.95 34.20
N GLU A 405 -11.86 -14.77 33.20
CA GLU A 405 -11.03 -15.09 32.04
C GLU A 405 -11.75 -14.82 30.71
N GLY A 406 -12.86 -14.08 30.76
CA GLY A 406 -13.73 -13.83 29.61
C GLY A 406 -14.70 -14.99 29.34
N ILE A 407 -15.38 -14.94 28.19
CA ILE A 407 -16.33 -15.98 27.77
C ILE A 407 -15.77 -16.65 26.51
N PRO A 408 -15.56 -17.98 26.50
CA PRO A 408 -15.11 -18.68 25.30
C PRO A 408 -16.16 -18.54 24.19
N PRO A 409 -15.75 -18.34 22.92
CA PRO A 409 -16.67 -18.44 21.79
C PRO A 409 -17.26 -19.87 21.74
N PRO A 410 -18.49 -20.04 21.20
CA PRO A 410 -19.13 -21.35 21.11
C PRO A 410 -18.23 -22.37 20.41
N LYS A 411 -18.05 -23.53 21.03
CA LYS A 411 -16.98 -24.51 20.75
C LYS A 411 -16.78 -24.78 19.25
N ILE A 412 -15.64 -24.35 18.73
CA ILE A 412 -14.98 -25.03 17.61
C ILE A 412 -14.02 -26.06 18.21
N LEU A 413 -14.25 -27.35 17.95
CA LEU A 413 -13.41 -28.43 18.50
C LEU A 413 -11.97 -28.35 17.99
N ALA A 414 -11.03 -28.09 18.91
CA ALA A 414 -9.69 -28.67 18.91
C ALA A 414 -9.06 -28.50 20.31
N ALA A 415 -9.33 -29.44 21.22
CA ALA A 415 -8.58 -29.50 22.47
C ALA A 415 -7.13 -29.89 22.14
N MET A 416 -6.17 -29.01 22.44
CA MET A 416 -4.77 -29.39 22.57
C MET A 416 -4.56 -30.02 23.95
N ASP A 417 -5.03 -31.26 24.10
CA ASP A 417 -4.53 -32.13 25.16
C ASP A 417 -3.08 -32.46 24.84
N VAL A 418 -2.17 -31.57 25.24
CA VAL A 418 -0.73 -31.81 25.21
C VAL A 418 -0.45 -32.87 26.27
N ALA A 419 -0.46 -34.13 25.85
CA ALA A 419 0.01 -35.26 26.63
C ALA A 419 1.52 -35.11 26.88
N SER A 420 1.87 -34.29 27.88
CA SER A 420 3.21 -34.12 28.42
C SER A 420 3.59 -35.36 29.25
N GLU A 421 3.71 -36.51 28.60
CA GLU A 421 4.41 -37.64 29.20
C GLU A 421 5.89 -37.27 29.35
N LYS A 422 6.30 -36.97 30.58
CA LYS A 422 7.69 -36.71 30.96
C LYS A 422 8.53 -37.99 30.92
N HIS A 423 8.69 -38.57 29.73
CA HIS A 423 9.64 -39.65 29.51
C HIS A 423 11.07 -39.12 29.68
N LYS A 424 11.70 -39.47 30.81
CA LYS A 424 13.12 -39.22 31.12
C LYS A 424 14.11 -40.00 30.23
N ASN A 425 13.72 -40.34 29.00
CA ASN A 425 14.57 -41.06 28.05
C ASN A 425 15.42 -40.05 27.27
N LYS A 426 16.73 -40.05 27.52
CA LYS A 426 17.73 -39.27 26.76
C LYS A 426 17.42 -39.37 25.27
N PHE A 427 17.22 -38.23 24.61
CA PHE A 427 17.09 -38.19 23.15
C PHE A 427 18.41 -38.66 22.52
N PRO A 428 18.37 -39.47 21.44
CA PRO A 428 19.59 -39.83 20.72
C PRO A 428 20.21 -38.56 20.12
N ALA A 429 21.55 -38.48 20.13
CA ALA A 429 22.28 -37.28 19.73
C ALA A 429 22.16 -36.92 18.23
N LYS A 430 21.67 -37.86 17.40
CA LYS A 430 21.39 -37.71 15.96
C LYS A 430 20.21 -38.61 15.58
N GLY A 431 19.49 -38.27 14.51
CA GLY A 431 18.41 -39.09 13.94
C GLY A 431 16.99 -38.63 14.29
N ARG A 432 16.81 -37.33 14.55
CA ARG A 432 15.51 -36.69 14.84
C ARG A 432 14.80 -36.37 13.53
N LEU A 433 13.61 -36.94 13.31
CA LEU A 433 12.79 -36.71 12.12
C LEU A 433 11.51 -35.95 12.49
N LEU A 434 11.26 -34.84 11.80
CA LEU A 434 9.97 -34.14 11.78
C LEU A 434 9.23 -34.46 10.49
N CYS A 435 8.05 -35.06 10.62
CA CYS A 435 7.13 -35.26 9.51
C CYS A 435 6.03 -34.19 9.54
N LEU A 436 5.91 -33.42 8.46
CA LEU A 436 4.83 -32.45 8.28
C LEU A 436 3.82 -32.98 7.26
N ASP A 437 2.56 -33.03 7.69
CA ASP A 437 1.46 -33.52 6.87
C ASP A 437 0.89 -32.42 5.96
N GLY A 438 0.66 -32.80 4.70
CA GLY A 438 0.16 -31.93 3.65
C GLY A 438 -1.29 -31.52 3.89
N GLY A 439 -1.49 -30.23 4.13
CA GLY A 439 -2.78 -29.56 4.16
C GLY A 439 -2.80 -28.37 3.20
N GLY A 440 -3.98 -27.98 2.73
CA GLY A 440 -4.22 -26.60 2.25
C GLY A 440 -4.35 -25.68 3.46
N ILE A 441 -5.18 -24.61 3.39
CA ILE A 441 -5.19 -23.46 4.34
C ILE A 441 -5.03 -23.77 5.85
N LYS A 442 -5.40 -24.96 6.32
CA LYS A 442 -5.13 -25.53 7.65
C LYS A 442 -3.63 -25.71 8.01
N GLY A 443 -2.70 -25.62 7.06
CA GLY A 443 -1.26 -25.56 7.32
C GLY A 443 -0.85 -24.44 8.27
N LEU A 444 -1.65 -23.37 8.38
CA LEU A 444 -1.54 -22.35 9.43
C LEU A 444 -1.54 -22.95 10.86
N VAL A 445 -2.30 -24.02 11.10
CA VAL A 445 -2.32 -24.70 12.40
C VAL A 445 -0.98 -25.37 12.68
N LEU A 446 -0.38 -26.03 11.68
CA LEU A 446 0.95 -26.63 11.81
C LEU A 446 2.03 -25.57 12.01
N VAL A 447 1.96 -24.45 11.27
CA VAL A 447 2.85 -23.30 11.47
C VAL A 447 2.74 -22.74 12.89
N GLN A 448 1.52 -22.60 13.43
CA GLN A 448 1.30 -22.15 14.80
C GLN A 448 1.83 -23.13 15.85
N MET A 449 1.66 -24.44 15.63
CA MET A 449 2.22 -25.47 16.52
C MET A 449 3.75 -25.47 16.49
N LEU A 450 4.36 -25.27 15.33
CA LEU A 450 5.82 -25.16 15.20
C LEU A 450 6.35 -23.86 15.83
N LEU A 451 5.67 -22.72 15.68
CA LEU A 451 5.99 -21.48 16.39
C LEU A 451 6.01 -21.69 17.92
N GLU A 452 5.02 -22.40 18.47
CA GLU A 452 4.99 -22.66 19.90
C GLU A 452 6.09 -23.65 20.34
N LEU A 453 6.40 -24.65 19.51
CA LEU A 453 7.55 -25.53 19.73
C LEU A 453 8.89 -24.78 19.71
N GLU A 454 9.08 -23.78 18.83
CA GLU A 454 10.29 -22.93 18.86
C GLU A 454 10.43 -22.16 20.17
N LYS A 455 9.34 -21.59 20.70
CA LYS A 455 9.34 -20.92 22.01
C LYS A 455 9.72 -21.89 23.14
N VAL A 456 9.16 -23.10 23.14
CA VAL A 456 9.45 -24.14 24.14
C VAL A 456 10.89 -24.66 24.04
N PHE A 457 11.45 -24.77 22.83
CA PHE A 457 12.83 -25.22 22.62
C PHE A 457 13.88 -24.10 22.75
N GLY A 458 13.48 -22.83 22.66
CA GLY A 458 14.37 -21.67 22.70
C GLY A 458 15.33 -21.54 21.51
N LYS A 459 15.04 -22.23 20.39
CA LYS A 459 15.89 -22.30 19.20
C LYS A 459 15.08 -22.74 17.96
N PRO A 460 15.52 -22.40 16.73
CA PRO A 460 14.71 -22.62 15.52
C PRO A 460 14.52 -24.11 15.17
N ILE A 461 13.39 -24.45 14.54
CA ILE A 461 13.01 -25.84 14.18
C ILE A 461 14.09 -26.55 13.36
N ASN A 462 14.75 -25.85 12.43
CA ASN A 462 15.82 -26.43 11.62
C ASN A 462 17.00 -26.96 12.46
N SER A 463 17.29 -26.38 13.63
CA SER A 463 18.29 -26.87 14.59
C SER A 463 17.77 -28.02 15.50
N CYS A 464 16.45 -28.16 15.60
CA CYS A 464 15.77 -29.15 16.43
C CYS A 464 15.68 -30.54 15.80
N PHE A 465 15.72 -30.63 14.47
CA PHE A 465 15.57 -31.89 13.73
C PHE A 465 16.70 -32.06 12.71
N ASP A 466 17.18 -33.31 12.55
CA ASP A 466 18.24 -33.65 11.59
C ASP A 466 17.66 -33.95 10.20
N TRP A 467 16.38 -34.36 10.17
CA TRP A 467 15.60 -34.67 8.98
C TRP A 467 14.24 -33.95 9.02
N LEU A 468 13.86 -33.35 7.90
CA LEU A 468 12.54 -32.78 7.64
C LEU A 468 11.88 -33.53 6.48
N ALA A 469 10.64 -33.98 6.66
CA ALA A 469 9.90 -34.67 5.61
C ALA A 469 8.49 -34.10 5.40
N GLY A 470 8.18 -33.71 4.17
CA GLY A 470 6.85 -33.24 3.76
C GLY A 470 6.09 -34.30 2.98
N THR A 471 4.91 -34.73 3.47
CA THR A 471 4.12 -35.78 2.80
C THR A 471 2.65 -35.45 2.69
N SER A 472 2.00 -35.94 1.63
CA SER A 472 0.55 -36.09 1.60
C SER A 472 0.09 -37.30 2.46
N THR A 473 0.19 -37.19 3.79
CA THR A 473 -0.63 -37.98 4.75
C THR A 473 -0.43 -39.51 4.72
N GLY A 474 0.80 -40.03 4.60
CA GLY A 474 1.01 -41.48 4.85
C GLY A 474 2.29 -42.18 4.38
N GLY A 475 3.08 -41.61 3.47
CA GLY A 475 4.17 -42.37 2.82
C GLY A 475 5.30 -42.84 3.74
N ILE A 476 5.60 -42.11 4.82
CA ILE A 476 6.80 -42.35 5.64
C ILE A 476 6.53 -43.23 6.86
N LEU A 477 5.28 -43.34 7.32
CA LEU A 477 4.93 -44.24 8.44
C LEU A 477 5.25 -45.71 8.10
N ALA A 478 5.07 -46.13 6.84
CA ALA A 478 5.43 -47.46 6.35
C ALA A 478 6.96 -47.74 6.31
N LEU A 479 7.81 -46.71 6.35
CA LEU A 479 9.27 -46.82 6.39
C LEU A 479 9.84 -46.67 7.81
N GLY A 480 9.06 -46.10 8.73
CA GLY A 480 9.46 -45.80 10.10
C GLY A 480 9.48 -47.03 11.02
N GLU A 481 8.58 -48.00 10.84
CA GLU A 481 8.49 -49.19 11.74
C GLU A 481 9.75 -50.08 11.69
N ASN A 482 10.51 -50.04 10.59
CA ASN A 482 11.74 -50.84 10.42
C ASN A 482 13.05 -50.14 10.85
N ASN A 483 13.02 -48.84 11.22
CA ASN A 483 14.24 -48.06 11.48
C ASN A 483 14.27 -47.43 12.87
N LYS A 484 15.46 -47.34 13.47
CA LYS A 484 15.69 -46.78 14.83
C LYS A 484 15.50 -45.25 14.93
N LEU A 485 14.72 -44.63 14.04
CA LEU A 485 14.42 -43.21 14.03
C LEU A 485 13.30 -42.89 15.02
N LYS A 486 13.51 -41.89 15.87
CA LYS A 486 12.40 -41.34 16.69
C LYS A 486 11.66 -40.29 15.85
N VAL A 487 10.48 -40.67 15.38
CA VAL A 487 9.60 -39.83 14.55
C VAL A 487 8.69 -38.98 15.46
N VAL A 488 8.72 -37.67 15.30
CA VAL A 488 7.69 -36.78 15.85
C VAL A 488 6.66 -36.55 14.75
N ASN A 489 5.45 -37.06 14.95
CA ASN A 489 4.35 -36.89 14.00
C ASN A 489 3.25 -36.00 14.58
N ILE A 490 2.95 -34.89 13.90
CA ILE A 490 1.92 -33.94 14.30
C ILE A 490 0.63 -34.25 13.51
N THR A 491 -0.02 -35.36 13.85
CA THR A 491 -1.25 -35.82 13.19
C THR A 491 -2.44 -35.88 14.13
N ARG A 492 -3.36 -34.91 14.00
CA ARG A 492 -4.82 -35.09 14.12
C ARG A 492 -5.51 -33.75 13.79
N LEU A 493 -5.97 -33.56 12.55
CA LEU A 493 -7.30 -33.00 12.23
C LEU A 493 -7.52 -32.81 10.71
N THR A 494 -8.59 -33.46 10.24
CA THR A 494 -9.37 -33.17 9.01
C THR A 494 -8.73 -33.36 7.62
N ARG A 495 -9.35 -34.28 6.87
CA ARG A 495 -9.20 -34.44 5.41
C ARG A 495 -9.61 -33.17 4.63
N ALA A 496 -9.19 -33.13 3.36
CA ALA A 496 -9.45 -32.15 2.31
C ALA A 496 -8.56 -30.88 2.28
N LEU A 497 -8.08 -30.58 1.06
CA LEU A 497 -7.03 -29.63 0.66
C LEU A 497 -5.61 -30.11 1.05
N LYS A 498 -4.68 -30.12 0.08
CA LYS A 498 -3.27 -30.56 0.22
C LYS A 498 -2.39 -29.66 -0.64
N SER A 499 -1.42 -28.94 -0.08
CA SER A 499 -0.40 -28.21 -0.87
C SER A 499 0.64 -27.45 -0.04
N LEU A 500 0.17 -26.53 0.81
CA LEU A 500 1.00 -25.42 1.29
C LEU A 500 2.01 -25.80 2.39
N THR A 501 1.79 -26.88 3.14
CA THR A 501 2.74 -27.31 4.19
C THR A 501 4.14 -27.63 3.65
N ASN A 502 4.23 -28.18 2.43
CA ASN A 502 5.50 -28.56 1.81
C ASN A 502 6.36 -27.32 1.51
N ILE A 503 5.73 -26.22 1.06
CA ILE A 503 6.39 -24.94 0.81
C ILE A 503 6.95 -24.36 2.11
N SER A 504 6.22 -24.44 3.23
CA SER A 504 6.74 -24.04 4.55
C SER A 504 7.90 -24.92 5.02
N LEU A 505 7.86 -26.23 4.78
CA LEU A 505 8.96 -27.14 5.12
C LEU A 505 10.26 -26.81 4.36
N ILE A 506 10.12 -26.55 3.05
CA ILE A 506 11.22 -26.09 2.19
C ILE A 506 11.78 -24.75 2.70
N GLY A 507 10.90 -23.82 3.10
CA GLY A 507 11.31 -22.54 3.69
C GLY A 507 12.12 -22.70 4.97
N ILE A 508 11.66 -23.50 5.93
CA ILE A 508 12.38 -23.79 7.19
C ILE A 508 13.77 -24.37 6.90
N ALA A 509 13.87 -25.26 5.92
CA ALA A 509 15.14 -25.85 5.51
C ALA A 509 16.07 -24.84 4.82
N SER A 510 15.52 -23.96 4.00
CA SER A 510 16.22 -22.84 3.34
C SER A 510 16.52 -21.67 4.29
N GLY A 511 16.42 -21.87 5.61
CA GLY A 511 16.76 -20.89 6.63
C GLY A 511 15.70 -19.81 6.94
N LYS A 512 14.50 -19.88 6.33
CA LYS A 512 13.40 -18.96 6.67
C LYS A 512 12.88 -19.26 8.07
N THR A 513 12.56 -18.21 8.81
CA THR A 513 11.91 -18.28 10.12
C THR A 513 10.47 -18.81 10.00
N MET A 514 9.94 -19.35 11.10
CA MET A 514 8.52 -19.73 11.14
C MET A 514 7.57 -18.54 10.94
N LYS A 515 7.98 -17.31 11.32
CA LYS A 515 7.22 -16.08 11.07
C LYS A 515 7.18 -15.72 9.58
N GLU A 516 8.30 -15.83 8.87
CA GLU A 516 8.30 -15.67 7.40
C GLU A 516 7.44 -16.74 6.73
N CYS A 517 7.48 -17.99 7.20
CA CYS A 517 6.63 -19.07 6.69
C CYS A 517 5.13 -18.78 6.91
N LEU A 518 4.76 -18.17 8.04
CA LEU A 518 3.40 -17.69 8.31
C LEU A 518 2.99 -16.56 7.35
N CYS A 519 3.86 -15.55 7.18
CA CYS A 519 3.62 -14.42 6.29
C CYS A 519 3.44 -14.85 4.83
N LEU A 520 4.35 -15.70 4.34
CA LEU A 520 4.27 -16.38 3.03
C LEU A 520 2.92 -17.07 2.82
N TYR A 521 2.42 -17.73 3.87
CA TYR A 521 1.15 -18.45 3.82
C TYR A 521 -0.05 -17.52 3.56
N PHE A 522 -0.09 -16.36 4.24
CA PHE A 522 -1.12 -15.35 4.00
C PHE A 522 -0.97 -14.69 2.62
N ARG A 523 0.26 -14.41 2.16
CA ARG A 523 0.52 -13.89 0.81
C ARG A 523 0.04 -14.86 -0.28
N LEU A 524 0.34 -16.15 -0.15
CA LEU A 524 -0.15 -17.19 -1.07
C LEU A 524 -1.69 -17.25 -1.05
N LYS A 525 -2.34 -17.10 0.11
CA LYS A 525 -3.80 -17.01 0.18
C LYS A 525 -4.36 -15.85 -0.64
N GLU A 526 -3.76 -14.66 -0.52
CA GLU A 526 -4.24 -13.42 -1.15
C GLU A 526 -4.01 -13.39 -2.67
N VAL A 527 -2.88 -13.91 -3.15
CA VAL A 527 -2.44 -13.73 -4.55
C VAL A 527 -2.66 -14.98 -5.40
N THR A 528 -2.54 -16.19 -4.83
CA THR A 528 -2.59 -17.44 -5.60
C THR A 528 -4.01 -17.94 -5.86
N PHE A 529 -4.96 -17.69 -4.95
CA PHE A 529 -6.33 -18.23 -5.04
C PHE A 529 -7.36 -17.19 -5.51
N VAL A 530 -6.96 -16.31 -6.42
CA VAL A 530 -7.81 -15.27 -7.01
C VAL A 530 -8.62 -15.84 -8.17
N GLY A 531 -9.93 -15.55 -8.22
CA GLY A 531 -10.82 -15.96 -9.30
C GLY A 531 -11.50 -17.32 -9.09
N LYS A 532 -11.91 -17.96 -10.20
CA LYS A 532 -12.59 -19.26 -10.22
C LYS A 532 -11.59 -20.38 -10.59
N ARG A 533 -11.86 -21.61 -10.14
CA ARG A 533 -11.02 -22.77 -10.46
C ARG A 533 -11.14 -23.17 -11.93
N PRO A 534 -10.06 -23.69 -12.54
CA PRO A 534 -8.71 -23.85 -11.97
C PRO A 534 -7.95 -22.52 -11.91
N TYR A 535 -7.11 -22.34 -10.88
CA TYR A 535 -6.27 -21.15 -10.68
C TYR A 535 -5.02 -21.20 -11.59
N SER A 536 -4.51 -20.04 -11.99
CA SER A 536 -3.24 -19.94 -12.71
C SER A 536 -2.07 -20.35 -11.81
N SER A 537 -1.15 -21.16 -12.34
CA SER A 537 0.09 -21.52 -11.64
C SER A 537 1.14 -20.39 -11.65
N GLU A 538 1.02 -19.39 -12.54
CA GLU A 538 1.95 -18.25 -12.66
C GLU A 538 2.07 -17.44 -11.36
N SER A 539 0.94 -17.12 -10.71
CA SER A 539 0.93 -16.38 -9.43
C SER A 539 1.56 -17.16 -8.27
N LEU A 540 1.53 -18.50 -8.33
CA LEU A 540 2.23 -19.37 -7.36
C LEU A 540 3.73 -19.35 -7.65
N GLU A 541 4.13 -19.53 -8.91
CA GLU A 541 5.54 -19.51 -9.32
C GLU A 541 6.24 -18.21 -8.98
N ASN A 542 5.63 -17.06 -9.26
CA ASN A 542 6.23 -15.76 -9.01
C ASN A 542 6.52 -15.55 -7.51
N ILE A 543 5.61 -15.97 -6.62
CA ILE A 543 5.84 -15.92 -5.16
C ILE A 543 6.93 -16.92 -4.73
N LEU A 544 6.97 -18.12 -5.30
CA LEU A 544 8.00 -19.11 -4.96
C LEU A 544 9.39 -18.64 -5.39
N LYS A 545 9.52 -18.05 -6.59
CA LYS A 545 10.75 -17.42 -7.11
C LYS A 545 11.18 -16.23 -6.25
N GLU A 546 10.26 -15.35 -5.86
CA GLU A 546 10.56 -14.23 -4.95
C GLU A 546 11.01 -14.72 -3.56
N THR A 547 10.42 -15.81 -3.05
CA THR A 547 10.67 -16.31 -1.69
C THR A 547 11.98 -17.09 -1.58
N PHE A 548 12.27 -17.93 -2.56
CA PHE A 548 13.39 -18.89 -2.54
C PHE A 548 14.54 -18.53 -3.48
N GLY A 549 14.36 -17.54 -4.37
CA GLY A 549 15.28 -17.25 -5.47
C GLY A 549 14.92 -17.99 -6.75
N THR A 550 15.31 -17.42 -7.88
CA THR A 550 15.16 -18.03 -9.22
C THR A 550 16.10 -19.20 -9.45
N ASP A 551 17.32 -19.09 -8.92
CA ASP A 551 18.45 -19.97 -9.27
C ASP A 551 18.88 -20.91 -8.14
N THR A 552 18.26 -20.82 -6.96
CA THR A 552 18.55 -21.66 -5.80
C THR A 552 18.13 -23.10 -6.06
N VAL A 553 19.04 -24.06 -5.86
CA VAL A 553 18.82 -25.50 -6.11
C VAL A 553 18.73 -26.31 -4.81
N MET A 554 18.11 -27.49 -4.87
CA MET A 554 17.91 -28.35 -3.69
C MET A 554 19.23 -28.70 -3.00
N SER A 555 20.32 -28.85 -3.75
CA SER A 555 21.65 -29.13 -3.18
C SER A 555 22.24 -27.98 -2.35
N ASP A 556 21.79 -26.73 -2.51
CA ASP A 556 22.28 -25.58 -1.72
C ASP A 556 21.89 -25.70 -0.25
N ILE A 557 20.77 -26.34 0.03
CA ILE A 557 20.29 -26.63 1.38
C ILE A 557 21.18 -27.72 2.01
N LYS A 558 22.26 -27.33 2.71
CA LYS A 558 23.20 -28.31 3.30
C LYS A 558 22.67 -29.01 4.55
N TYR A 559 21.79 -28.37 5.32
CA TYR A 559 21.22 -28.91 6.55
C TYR A 559 19.92 -28.15 6.91
N PRO A 560 18.87 -28.81 7.45
CA PRO A 560 18.72 -30.25 7.71
C PRO A 560 18.51 -31.07 6.42
N ARG A 561 18.47 -32.40 6.52
CA ARG A 561 18.15 -33.26 5.37
C ARG A 561 16.65 -33.19 5.05
N VAL A 562 16.33 -32.83 3.83
CA VAL A 562 14.96 -32.59 3.34
C VAL A 562 14.52 -33.74 2.44
N MET A 563 13.29 -34.20 2.61
CA MET A 563 12.60 -35.02 1.61
C MET A 563 11.16 -34.51 1.41
N VAL A 564 10.73 -34.32 0.16
CA VAL A 564 9.38 -33.86 -0.18
C VAL A 564 8.78 -34.77 -1.25
N THR A 565 7.56 -35.26 -1.01
CA THR A 565 6.88 -36.16 -1.94
C THR A 565 6.32 -35.43 -3.17
N GLY A 566 6.76 -35.82 -4.36
CA GLY A 566 6.19 -35.45 -5.66
C GLY A 566 5.61 -36.67 -6.38
N VAL A 567 4.86 -36.44 -7.46
CA VAL A 567 4.25 -37.51 -8.27
C VAL A 567 4.64 -37.32 -9.73
N LEU A 568 5.24 -38.33 -10.33
CA LEU A 568 5.65 -38.34 -11.75
C LEU A 568 4.48 -38.89 -12.57
N ALA A 569 3.71 -37.97 -13.16
CA ALA A 569 2.49 -38.26 -13.93
C ALA A 569 2.72 -38.38 -15.45
N ASP A 570 3.98 -38.22 -15.89
CA ASP A 570 4.50 -38.45 -17.25
C ASP A 570 4.54 -39.95 -17.63
N ARG A 571 4.43 -40.84 -16.64
CA ARG A 571 4.72 -42.26 -16.75
C ARG A 571 3.60 -43.17 -16.26
N LYS A 572 3.62 -44.41 -16.74
CA LYS A 572 2.68 -45.48 -16.36
C LYS A 572 3.42 -46.78 -16.02
N PRO A 573 3.27 -47.33 -14.79
CA PRO A 573 2.52 -46.78 -13.67
C PRO A 573 3.08 -45.42 -13.20
N VAL A 574 2.23 -44.62 -12.56
CA VAL A 574 2.62 -43.33 -11.98
C VAL A 574 3.55 -43.59 -10.79
N GLU A 575 4.70 -42.90 -10.74
CA GLU A 575 5.74 -43.14 -9.72
C GLU A 575 5.76 -42.04 -8.66
N LEU A 576 6.16 -42.42 -7.44
CA LEU A 576 6.46 -41.48 -6.35
C LEU A 576 7.89 -40.97 -6.50
N HIS A 577 8.06 -39.65 -6.64
CA HIS A 577 9.37 -39.02 -6.55
C HIS A 577 9.61 -38.45 -5.15
N LEU A 578 10.86 -38.51 -4.70
CA LEU A 578 11.32 -37.88 -3.47
C LEU A 578 12.34 -36.80 -3.83
N PHE A 579 11.86 -35.56 -3.95
CA PHE A 579 12.73 -34.40 -4.03
C PHE A 579 13.55 -34.30 -2.73
N ARG A 580 14.87 -34.13 -2.85
CA ARG A 580 15.82 -34.29 -1.74
C ARG A 580 17.06 -33.43 -1.94
N ASN A 581 17.71 -33.06 -0.84
CA ASN A 581 19.00 -32.33 -0.82
C ASN A 581 20.21 -33.23 -0.51
N TYR A 582 20.05 -34.55 -0.63
CA TYR A 582 21.09 -35.54 -0.34
C TYR A 582 21.07 -36.66 -1.40
N THR A 583 22.24 -37.24 -1.66
CA THR A 583 22.45 -38.38 -2.59
C THR A 583 21.51 -39.54 -2.26
N SER A 584 20.93 -40.19 -3.28
CA SER A 584 19.92 -41.21 -3.02
C SER A 584 20.51 -42.49 -2.43
N PRO A 585 19.75 -43.25 -1.63
CA PRO A 585 20.14 -44.59 -1.23
C PRO A 585 20.40 -45.52 -2.43
N ASN A 586 19.70 -45.33 -3.55
CA ASN A 586 19.89 -46.13 -4.75
C ASN A 586 21.20 -45.80 -5.46
N ASP A 587 21.59 -44.52 -5.50
CA ASP A 587 22.85 -44.06 -6.10
C ASP A 587 24.04 -44.54 -5.24
N ILE A 588 23.91 -44.46 -3.91
CA ILE A 588 24.89 -44.96 -2.93
C ILE A 588 25.06 -46.50 -3.03
N LEU A 589 23.99 -47.22 -3.39
CA LEU A 589 23.99 -48.68 -3.54
C LEU A 589 24.17 -49.12 -5.01
N GLU A 590 24.45 -48.18 -5.92
CA GLU A 590 24.63 -48.41 -7.37
C GLU A 590 23.50 -49.26 -8.01
N VAL A 591 22.26 -49.04 -7.55
CA VAL A 591 21.09 -49.80 -8.00
C VAL A 591 20.71 -49.37 -9.42
N VAL A 592 20.86 -50.29 -10.37
CA VAL A 592 20.45 -50.09 -11.76
C VAL A 592 18.93 -49.91 -11.85
N HIS A 593 18.49 -48.73 -12.28
CA HIS A 593 17.10 -48.44 -12.58
C HIS A 593 16.75 -48.87 -14.01
N ASP A 594 16.10 -50.03 -14.15
CA ASP A 594 15.55 -50.52 -15.42
C ASP A 594 14.15 -49.92 -15.66
N SER A 595 14.12 -48.63 -16.04
CA SER A 595 12.89 -47.89 -16.36
C SER A 595 12.99 -47.28 -17.76
N PRO A 596 11.94 -47.37 -18.60
CA PRO A 596 11.93 -46.78 -19.95
C PRO A 596 11.70 -45.27 -19.95
N TYR A 597 11.57 -44.64 -18.77
CA TYR A 597 11.34 -43.21 -18.61
C TYR A 597 12.62 -42.51 -18.15
N GLU A 598 12.81 -41.27 -18.57
CA GLU A 598 13.93 -40.45 -18.12
C GLU A 598 13.93 -40.32 -16.58
N LEU A 599 15.12 -40.42 -16.00
CA LEU A 599 15.32 -40.21 -14.56
C LEU A 599 15.14 -38.71 -14.24
N PRO A 600 14.48 -38.35 -13.13
CA PRO A 600 14.43 -36.96 -12.68
C PRO A 600 15.84 -36.39 -12.49
N PRO A 601 16.06 -35.09 -12.77
CA PRO A 601 17.36 -34.46 -12.61
C PRO A 601 17.88 -34.57 -11.17
N PRO A 602 19.20 -34.55 -10.94
CA PRO A 602 19.78 -34.68 -9.62
C PRO A 602 19.56 -33.41 -8.77
N PRO A 603 19.76 -33.45 -7.43
CA PRO A 603 19.52 -32.31 -6.53
C PRO A 603 20.25 -31.01 -6.88
N GLU A 604 21.35 -31.10 -7.62
CA GLU A 604 22.15 -29.98 -8.12
C GLU A 604 21.45 -29.20 -9.25
N GLU A 605 20.49 -29.82 -9.93
CA GLU A 605 19.74 -29.25 -11.08
C GLU A 605 18.26 -29.00 -10.75
N GLN A 606 17.79 -29.40 -9.56
CA GLN A 606 16.40 -29.20 -9.11
C GLN A 606 16.22 -27.84 -8.43
N TYR A 607 15.55 -26.89 -9.06
CA TYR A 607 15.26 -25.58 -8.46
C TYR A 607 14.27 -25.67 -7.28
N VAL A 608 14.57 -24.98 -6.19
CA VAL A 608 13.77 -25.01 -4.95
C VAL A 608 12.34 -24.52 -5.18
N TRP A 609 12.15 -23.49 -6.03
CA TRP A 609 10.82 -22.97 -6.38
C TRP A 609 10.01 -23.97 -7.23
N GLU A 610 10.65 -24.75 -8.11
CA GLU A 610 10.00 -25.80 -8.89
C GLU A 610 9.56 -26.97 -8.01
N VAL A 611 10.40 -27.38 -7.04
CA VAL A 611 10.01 -28.38 -6.04
C VAL A 611 8.83 -27.87 -5.20
N GLY A 612 8.83 -26.60 -4.81
CA GLY A 612 7.70 -25.95 -4.15
C GLY A 612 6.41 -25.97 -4.99
N ARG A 613 6.52 -25.77 -6.31
CA ARG A 613 5.40 -25.85 -7.27
C ARG A 613 4.92 -27.29 -7.44
N ALA A 614 5.80 -28.22 -7.79
CA ALA A 614 5.47 -29.63 -8.09
C ALA A 614 4.84 -30.35 -6.89
N THR A 615 5.21 -29.96 -5.67
CA THR A 615 4.67 -30.56 -4.42
C THR A 615 3.56 -29.72 -3.78
N GLY A 616 3.38 -28.46 -4.21
CA GLY A 616 2.42 -27.48 -3.69
C GLY A 616 1.28 -27.09 -4.65
N ALA A 617 1.30 -27.50 -5.92
CA ALA A 617 0.22 -27.28 -6.87
C ALA A 617 -0.66 -28.53 -6.97
N ALA A 618 -1.77 -28.56 -6.24
CA ALA A 618 -2.75 -29.65 -6.37
C ALA A 618 -3.41 -29.62 -7.77
N PRO A 619 -3.31 -30.69 -8.60
CA PRO A 619 -3.83 -30.69 -9.98
C PRO A 619 -5.36 -30.53 -10.10
N THR A 620 -6.09 -30.71 -9.01
CA THR A 620 -7.55 -30.46 -8.92
C THR A 620 -7.90 -28.99 -8.64
N TYR A 621 -6.89 -28.13 -8.45
CA TYR A 621 -7.03 -26.71 -8.11
C TYR A 621 -6.30 -25.81 -9.09
N PHE A 622 -5.13 -26.22 -9.58
CA PHE A 622 -4.27 -25.46 -10.48
C PHE A 622 -4.30 -26.00 -11.91
N ARG A 623 -3.98 -25.12 -12.87
CA ARG A 623 -3.74 -25.48 -14.28
C ARG A 623 -2.29 -25.22 -14.68
#